data_AF-X1D4C9-F1
#
_entry.id   AF-X1D4C9-F1
#
_cell.length_a   1.000
_cell.length_b   1.000
_cell.length_c   1.000
_cell.angle_alpha   90.00
_cell.angle_beta   90.00
_cell.angle_gamma   90.00
#
_symmetry.space_group_name_H-M   'P 1'
#
loop_
_entity.id
_entity.type
_entity.pdbx_description
1 polymer ?
#
loop_
_entity_poly.entity_id
_entity_poly.type
_entity_poly.pdbx_seq_one_letter_code
_entity_poly.pdbx_strand_id
1 'polypeptide(L)' 'IKLLEMPLFVLKGAHMPAVLVENAFLSNFQSIEKLNTEEYRQELAFILYRGIISYIQDKEKHNVWKN' A
#
# COMPACT_ATOMS: atom_id res chain seq x y z
N ILE A 1 -13.74 -3.78 -17.58
CA ILE A 1 -13.81 -3.15 -16.24
C ILE A 1 -13.08 -1.81 -16.36
N LYS A 2 -13.84 -0.72 -16.46
CA LYS A 2 -13.30 0.63 -16.57
C LYS A 2 -13.05 1.08 -15.14
N LEU A 3 -11.80 0.99 -14.68
CA LEU A 3 -11.42 1.56 -13.39
C LEU A 3 -11.69 3.06 -13.48
N LEU A 4 -12.53 3.56 -12.57
CA LEU A 4 -12.84 4.98 -12.45
C LEU A 4 -11.52 5.76 -12.43
N GLU A 5 -11.35 6.70 -13.35
CA GLU A 5 -10.39 7.79 -13.19
C GLU A 5 -10.91 8.71 -12.07
N MET A 6 -10.82 8.25 -10.82
CA MET A 6 -10.97 9.11 -9.65
C MET A 6 -9.59 9.64 -9.30
N PRO A 7 -9.31 10.93 -9.51
CA PRO A 7 -8.09 11.51 -8.98
C PRO A 7 -8.14 11.45 -7.45
N LEU A 8 -7.36 10.52 -6.86
CA LEU A 8 -7.14 10.47 -5.42
C LEU A 8 -6.38 11.74 -5.02
N PHE A 9 -7.11 12.76 -4.57
CA PHE A 9 -6.57 14.10 -4.32
C PHE A 9 -5.39 14.07 -3.33
N VAL A 10 -5.39 13.14 -2.38
CA VAL A 10 -4.29 12.92 -1.43
C VAL A 10 -2.96 12.54 -2.09
N LEU A 11 -2.99 11.95 -3.29
CA LEU A 11 -1.79 11.63 -4.07
C LEU A 11 -1.40 12.78 -5.02
N LYS A 12 -2.24 13.80 -5.17
CA LYS A 12 -1.97 14.94 -6.05
C LYS A 12 -0.87 15.81 -5.43
N GLY A 13 0.19 16.07 -6.20
CA GLY A 13 1.31 16.90 -5.75
C GLY A 13 2.32 16.16 -4.87
N ALA A 14 2.29 14.83 -4.81
CA ALA A 14 3.34 14.06 -4.16
C ALA A 14 4.67 14.24 -4.92
N HIS A 15 5.68 14.80 -4.26
CA HIS A 15 7.03 15.00 -4.81
C HIS A 15 7.97 13.80 -4.58
N MET A 16 7.43 12.74 -3.98
CA MET A 16 8.07 11.46 -3.73
C MET A 16 7.10 10.33 -4.13
N PRO A 17 7.59 9.09 -4.35
CA PRO A 17 6.72 7.94 -4.61
C PRO A 17 5.64 7.80 -3.53
N ALA A 18 4.37 7.78 -3.95
CA ALA A 18 3.22 7.71 -3.05
C ALA A 18 2.15 6.77 -3.61
N VAL A 19 1.54 5.98 -2.72
CA VAL A 19 0.46 5.04 -3.04
C VAL A 19 -0.61 5.11 -1.96
N LEU A 20 -1.86 4.84 -2.32
CA LEU A 20 -2.97 4.63 -1.39
C LEU A 20 -3.38 3.16 -1.51
N VAL A 21 -3.50 2.48 -0.36
CA VAL A 21 -3.82 1.05 -0.33
C VAL A 21 -5.16 0.84 0.36
N GLU A 22 -6.11 0.27 -0.37
CA GLU A 22 -7.40 -0.17 0.16
C GLU A 22 -7.31 -1.65 0.57
N ASN A 23 -7.14 -1.92 1.87
CA ASN A 23 -6.84 -3.27 2.37
C ASN A 23 -8.09 -4.09 2.76
N ALA A 24 -9.27 -3.46 2.81
CA ALA A 24 -10.52 -4.11 3.20
C ALA A 24 -11.75 -3.25 2.87
N PHE A 25 -12.92 -3.90 2.77
CA PHE A 25 -14.20 -3.23 2.58
C PHE A 25 -14.98 -3.17 3.89
N LEU A 26 -15.22 -1.97 4.41
CA LEU A 26 -16.07 -1.78 5.60
C LEU A 26 -17.55 -2.11 5.33
N SER A 27 -17.97 -2.20 4.07
CA SER A 27 -19.32 -2.65 3.72
C SER A 27 -19.52 -4.17 3.83
N ASN A 28 -18.43 -4.93 3.99
CA ASN A 28 -18.49 -6.37 4.16
C ASN A 28 -18.26 -6.73 5.64
N PHE A 29 -19.30 -7.24 6.30
CA PHE A 29 -19.24 -7.65 7.71
C PHE A 29 -18.10 -8.64 7.99
N GLN A 30 -17.83 -9.58 7.08
CA GLN A 30 -16.74 -10.55 7.24
C GLN A 30 -15.35 -9.88 7.21
N SER A 31 -15.20 -8.80 6.45
CA SER A 31 -13.96 -8.01 6.41
C SER A 31 -13.78 -7.17 7.67
N ILE A 32 -14.87 -6.62 8.22
CA ILE A 32 -14.85 -5.85 9.47
C ILE A 32 -14.44 -6.74 10.65
N GLU A 33 -14.99 -7.94 10.77
CA GLU A 33 -14.64 -8.86 11.85
C GLU A 33 -13.14 -9.17 11.87
N LYS A 34 -12.54 -9.40 10.69
CA LYS A 34 -11.09 -9.59 10.56
C LYS A 34 -10.31 -8.33 10.90
N LEU A 35 -10.71 -7.15 10.40
CA LEU A 35 -10.06 -5.87 10.72
C LEU A 35 -10.02 -5.56 12.22
N ASN A 36 -11.00 -6.06 12.97
CA ASN A 36 -11.09 -5.85 14.41
C ASN A 36 -10.12 -6.73 15.21
N THR A 37 -9.53 -7.77 14.63
CA THR A 37 -8.52 -8.59 15.33
C THR A 37 -7.13 -7.97 15.26
N GLU A 38 -6.34 -8.14 16.31
CA GLU A 38 -4.96 -7.65 16.35
C GLU A 38 -4.07 -8.41 15.38
N GLU A 39 -4.26 -9.73 15.27
CA GLU A 39 -3.48 -10.63 14.43
C GLU A 39 -3.58 -10.22 12.96
N TYR A 40 -4.79 -9.92 12.47
CA TYR A 40 -5.00 -9.53 11.09
C TYR A 40 -4.42 -8.13 10.81
N ARG A 41 -4.55 -7.18 11.74
CA ARG A 41 -3.90 -5.87 11.60
C ARG A 41 -2.38 -5.99 11.59
N GLN A 42 -1.81 -6.89 12.38
CA GLN A 42 -0.37 -7.15 12.39
C GLN A 42 0.10 -7.80 11.09
N GLU A 43 -0.67 -8.73 10.52
CA GLU A 43 -0.41 -9.32 9.21
C GLU A 43 -0.44 -8.26 8.10
N LEU A 44 -1.46 -7.39 8.09
CA LEU A 44 -1.54 -6.27 7.15
C LEU A 44 -0.33 -5.33 7.27
N ALA A 45 0.05 -4.96 8.49
CA ALA A 45 1.21 -4.12 8.73
C ALA A 45 2.51 -4.78 8.21
N PHE A 46 2.66 -6.09 8.42
CA PHE A 46 3.81 -6.86 7.94
C PHE A 46 3.88 -6.88 6.41
N ILE A 47 2.76 -7.10 5.72
CA ILE A 47 2.70 -7.09 4.25
C ILE A 47 3.09 -5.71 3.70
N LEU A 48 2.54 -4.62 4.27
CA LEU A 48 2.88 -3.25 3.88
C LEU A 48 4.38 -2.97 4.10
N TYR A 49 4.91 -3.34 5.27
CA TYR A 49 6.33 -3.22 5.59
C TYR A 49 7.21 -3.94 4.55
N ARG A 50 6.87 -5.20 4.22
CA ARG A 50 7.63 -5.98 3.23
C ARG A 50 7.62 -5.34 1.85
N GLY A 51 6.48 -4.78 1.43
CA GLY A 51 6.36 -4.04 0.17
C GLY A 51 7.26 -2.80 0.13
N ILE A 52 7.26 -2.00 1.19
CA ILE A 52 8.10 -0.80 1.31
C ILE A 52 9.59 -1.16 1.24
N ILE A 53 10.03 -2.15 2.02
CA ILE A 53 11.43 -2.60 2.02
C ILE A 53 11.83 -3.12 0.64
N SER A 54 10.97 -3.90 -0.02
CA SER A 54 11.24 -4.39 -1.37
C SER A 54 11.42 -3.25 -2.37
N TYR A 55 10.60 -2.20 -2.28
CA TYR A 55 10.71 -1.03 -3.15
C TYR A 55 12.03 -0.28 -2.94
N ILE A 56 12.41 -0.03 -1.68
CA ILE A 56 13.66 0.66 -1.33
C ILE A 56 14.87 -0.12 -1.86
N GLN A 57 14.92 -1.43 -1.61
CA GLN A 57 16.01 -2.29 -2.06
C GLN A 57 16.13 -2.34 -3.58
N ASP A 58 15.02 -2.36 -4.31
CA ASP A 58 15.02 -2.31 -5.76
C ASP A 58 15.57 -0.98 -6.29
N LYS A 59 15.18 0.15 -5.67
CA LYS A 59 15.70 1.47 -6.02
C LYS A 59 17.18 1.63 -5.73
N GLU A 60 17.65 1.14 -4.58
CA GLU A 60 19.07 1.16 -4.23
C GLU A 60 19.91 0.36 -5.24
N LYS A 61 19.49 -0.87 -5.57
CA LYS A 61 20.16 -1.69 -6.59
C LYS A 61 20.26 -0.97 -7.93
N HIS A 62 19.16 -0.39 -8.41
CA HIS A 62 19.15 0.34 -9.68
C HIS A 62 20.01 1.61 -9.67
N ASN A 63 20.22 2.25 -8.52
CA ASN A 63 21.11 3.41 -8.39
C ASN A 63 22.59 3.00 -8.43
N VAL A 64 22.94 1.81 -7.92
CA VAL A 64 24.33 1.30 -7.96
C VAL A 64 24.81 1.05 -9.39
N TRP A 65 23.94 0.61 -10.30
CA TRP A 65 24.29 0.38 -11.72
C TRP A 65 24.22 1.64 -12.61
N LYS A 66 23.93 2.80 -12.03
CA LYS A 66 23.85 4.09 -12.75
C LYS A 66 25.01 5.04 -12.44
N ASN A 67 25.94 4.65 -11.56
CA ASN A 67 27.15 5.40 -11.23
C ASN A 67 28.38 4.73 -11.85
#